data_AF-W1S9D2-F1
#
_entry.id   AF-W1S9D2-F1
#
_cell.length_a   1.000
_cell.length_b   1.000
_cell.length_c   1.000
_cell.angle_alpha   90.00
_cell.angle_beta   90.00
_cell.angle_gamma   90.00
#
_symmetry.space_group_name_H-M   'P 1'
#
loop_
_entity.id
_entity.type
_entity.pdbx_description
1 polymer ?
#
loop_
_entity_poly.entity_id
_entity_poly.type
_entity_poly.pdbx_seq_one_letter_code
_entity_poly.pdbx_strand_id
1 'polypeptide(L)' 'MTTTVCGRCKSSGAVTDHQGRQDGAVVWTILRCPTCNFSWRDSEPARAIDPAVRSADFAVDAGDLQRYPKILQQ' A
#
# COMPACT_ATOMS: atom_id res chain seq x y z
N MET A 1 1.51 -16.34 9.23
CA MET A 1 2.02 -15.09 8.63
C MET A 1 0.80 -14.25 8.28
N THR A 2 0.60 -13.11 8.93
CA THR A 2 -0.50 -12.20 8.63
C THR A 2 -0.28 -11.61 7.24
N THR A 3 -1.20 -11.87 6.32
CA THR A 3 -1.12 -11.36 4.95
C THR A 3 -1.69 -9.95 4.92
N THR A 4 -0.85 -8.93 4.80
CA THR A 4 -1.31 -7.54 4.72
C THR A 4 -1.99 -7.28 3.37
N VAL A 5 -3.20 -6.71 3.43
CA VAL A 5 -4.03 -6.36 2.27
C VAL A 5 -3.73 -4.93 1.81
N CYS A 6 -3.65 -4.71 0.50
CA CYS A 6 -3.48 -3.39 -0.06
C CYS A 6 -4.77 -2.57 0.04
N GLY A 7 -4.71 -1.42 0.72
CA GLY A 7 -5.83 -0.48 0.79
C GLY A 7 -6.26 0.09 -0.57
N ARG A 8 -5.40 0.03 -1.60
CA ARG A 8 -5.68 0.61 -2.92
C ARG A 8 -6.34 -0.37 -3.90
N CYS A 9 -5.83 -1.59 -4.00
CA CYS A 9 -6.29 -2.58 -4.99
C CYS A 9 -6.87 -3.86 -4.38
N LYS A 10 -6.94 -3.95 -3.05
CA LYS A 10 -7.46 -5.10 -2.27
C LYS A 10 -6.69 -6.42 -2.46
N SER A 11 -5.62 -6.43 -3.25
CA SER A 11 -4.72 -7.58 -3.35
C SER A 11 -4.01 -7.83 -2.02
N SER A 12 -3.85 -9.11 -1.68
CA SER A 12 -3.12 -9.55 -0.51
C SER A 12 -1.62 -9.69 -0.80
N GLY A 13 -0.79 -9.74 0.24
CA GLY A 13 0.64 -10.06 0.10
C GLY A 13 1.52 -8.84 -0.08
N ALA A 14 1.18 -7.73 0.58
CA ALA A 14 2.09 -6.61 0.68
C ALA A 14 3.41 -7.05 1.34
N VAL A 15 4.53 -6.52 0.85
CA VAL A 15 5.88 -6.82 1.34
C VAL A 15 6.41 -5.66 2.17
N THR A 16 7.25 -5.95 3.17
CA THR A 16 8.04 -4.93 3.85
C THR A 16 9.06 -4.36 2.89
N ASP A 17 9.01 -3.05 2.66
CA ASP A 17 9.92 -2.32 1.78
C ASP A 17 11.02 -1.64 2.60
N HIS A 18 10.66 -1.03 3.73
CA HIS A 18 11.61 -0.38 4.63
C HIS A 18 11.06 -0.29 6.07
N GLN A 19 11.93 -0.04 7.05
CA GLN A 19 11.55 0.17 8.45
C GLN A 19 12.26 1.37 9.04
N GLY A 20 11.50 2.26 9.66
CA GLY A 20 12.04 3.30 10.52
C GLY A 20 12.37 2.72 11.89
N ARG A 21 13.57 3.01 12.40
CA ARG A 21 14.03 2.53 13.70
C ARG A 21 14.47 3.69 14.58
N GLN A 22 14.12 3.62 15.87
CA GLN A 22 14.58 4.52 16.91
C GLN A 22 15.03 3.66 18.10
N ASP A 23 16.24 3.90 18.61
CA ASP A 23 16.83 3.15 19.71
C ASP A 23 16.79 1.62 19.52
N GLY A 24 16.97 1.18 18.26
CA GLY A 24 16.93 -0.23 17.86
C GLY A 24 15.51 -0.81 17.62
N ALA A 25 14.46 -0.15 18.10
CA ALA A 25 13.08 -0.57 17.93
C ALA A 25 12.46 -0.07 16.62
N VAL A 26 11.60 -0.89 15.99
CA VAL A 26 10.82 -0.46 14.81
C VAL A 26 9.70 0.46 15.26
N VAL A 27 9.63 1.65 14.68
CA VAL A 27 8.59 2.66 14.96
C VAL A 27 7.54 2.76 13.86
N TRP A 28 7.90 2.37 12.63
CA TRP A 28 6.98 2.21 11.50
C TRP A 28 7.62 1.32 10.41
N THR A 29 6.77 0.70 9.61
CA THR A 29 7.13 -0.13 8.46
C THR A 29 6.51 0.44 7.20
N ILE A 30 7.31 0.72 6.17
CA ILE A 30 6.81 0.94 4.82
C ILE A 30 6.51 -0.42 4.21
N LEU A 31 5.26 -0.59 3.79
CA LEU A 31 4.73 -1.73 3.07
C LEU A 31 4.53 -1.35 1.61
N ARG A 32 4.76 -2.29 0.69
CA ARG A 32 4.53 -2.11 -0.73
C ARG A 32 3.68 -3.24 -1.28
N CYS A 33 2.64 -2.91 -2.04
CA CYS A 33 1.85 -3.88 -2.77
C CYS A 33 2.58 -4.25 -4.09
N PRO A 34 2.93 -5.52 -4.33
CA PRO A 34 3.58 -5.92 -5.58
C PRO A 34 2.64 -5.89 -6.78
N THR A 35 1.31 -5.88 -6.57
CA THR A 35 0.33 -5.84 -7.66
C THR A 35 0.22 -4.44 -8.28
N CYS A 36 -0.03 -3.42 -7.45
CA CYS A 36 -0.27 -2.07 -7.96
C CYS A 36 0.89 -1.09 -7.68
N ASN A 37 1.94 -1.49 -6.96
CA ASN A 37 3.03 -0.61 -6.51
C ASN A 37 2.60 0.55 -5.60
N PHE A 38 1.47 0.41 -4.90
CA PHE A 38 1.14 1.33 -3.81
C PHE A 38 2.05 1.05 -2.62
N SER A 39 2.67 2.09 -2.07
CA SER A 39 3.44 2.01 -0.82
C SER A 39 2.78 2.87 0.26
N TRP A 40 2.78 2.39 1.50
CA TRP A 40 2.22 3.08 2.67
C TRP A 40 2.96 2.69 3.95
N ARG A 41 2.82 3.46 5.03
CA ARG A 41 3.28 3.06 6.35
C ARG A 41 2.18 2.32 7.11
N ASP A 42 2.57 1.35 7.93
CA ASP A 42 1.69 0.71 8.90
C ASP A 42 1.07 1.69 9.92
N SER A 43 1.68 2.86 10.11
CA SER A 43 1.21 3.94 10.97
C SER A 43 0.26 4.95 10.30
N GLU A 44 -0.07 4.78 9.02
CA GLU A 44 -1.04 5.65 8.34
C GLU A 44 -2.47 5.48 8.91
N PRO A 45 -3.30 6.54 8.90
CA PRO A 45 -4.67 6.44 9.41
C PRO A 45 -5.52 5.49 8.55
N ALA A 46 -6.53 4.85 9.15
CA ALA A 46 -7.39 3.87 8.45
C ALA A 46 -7.99 4.42 7.14
N ARG A 47 -8.45 5.69 7.11
CA ARG A 47 -8.94 6.36 5.89
C ARG A 47 -7.96 6.36 4.71
N ALA A 48 -6.67 6.14 4.97
CA ALA A 48 -5.63 6.06 3.96
C ALA A 48 -5.27 4.60 3.58
N ILE A 49 -5.41 3.62 4.45
CA ILE A 49 -4.85 2.27 4.21
C ILE A 49 -5.82 1.11 4.39
N ASP A 50 -6.96 1.33 5.04
CA ASP A 50 -7.98 0.31 5.22
C ASP A 50 -8.95 0.31 4.02
N PRO A 51 -9.01 -0.78 3.24
CA PRO A 51 -9.88 -0.87 2.07
C PRO A 51 -11.38 -0.80 2.39
N ALA A 52 -11.79 -0.93 3.66
CA ALA A 52 -13.18 -0.79 4.09
C ALA A 52 -13.61 0.68 4.23
N VAL A 53 -12.68 1.59 4.50
CA VAL A 53 -12.99 3.02 4.78
C VAL A 53 -12.27 4.03 3.87
N ARG A 54 -11.25 3.59 3.11
CA ARG A 54 -10.59 4.44 2.11
C ARG A 54 -11.56 4.78 0.97
N SER A 55 -11.56 6.05 0.52
CA SER A 55 -12.39 6.47 -0.62
C SER A 55 -12.09 5.64 -1.88
N ALA A 56 -13.18 5.25 -2.56
CA ALA A 56 -13.12 4.52 -3.82
C ALA A 56 -12.49 5.33 -4.96
N ASP A 57 -12.48 6.67 -4.87
CA ASP A 57 -11.87 7.55 -5.88
C ASP A 57 -10.36 7.33 -6.01
N PHE A 58 -9.72 6.81 -4.96
CA PHE A 58 -8.30 6.47 -4.96
C PHE A 58 -8.05 4.97 -5.09
N ALA A 59 -9.06 4.15 -5.35
CA ALA A 59 -8.90 2.72 -5.55
C ALA A 59 -8.41 2.43 -6.98
N VAL A 60 -7.69 1.33 -7.14
CA VAL A 60 -7.30 0.82 -8.46
C VAL A 60 -7.76 -0.62 -8.64
N ASP A 61 -8.02 -0.98 -9.88
CA ASP A 61 -8.50 -2.29 -10.29
C ASP A 61 -7.28 -3.16 -10.58
N ALA A 62 -7.06 -4.17 -9.75
CA ALA A 62 -5.97 -5.12 -9.93
C ALA A 62 -6.14 -5.99 -11.19
N GLY A 63 -7.38 -6.19 -11.66
CA GLY A 63 -7.69 -6.98 -12.86
C GLY A 63 -7.41 -6.23 -14.17
N ASP A 64 -7.31 -4.90 -14.11
CA ASP A 64 -7.09 -4.04 -15.27
C ASP A 64 -6.20 -2.84 -14.92
N LEU A 65 -4.93 -3.11 -14.59
CA LEU A 65 -3.96 -2.05 -14.31
C LEU A 65 -3.54 -1.27 -15.56
N GLN A 66 -3.74 -1.81 -16.77
CA GLN A 66 -3.33 -1.15 -18.00
C GLN A 66 -4.27 0.00 -18.39
N ARG A 67 -5.50 0.05 -17.85
CA ARG A 67 -6.43 1.17 -18.07
C ARG A 67 -5.94 2.51 -17.49
N TYR A 68 -5.01 2.48 -16.54
CA TYR A 68 -4.51 3.70 -15.89
C TYR A 68 -3.37 4.33 -16.70
N PRO A 69 -3.38 5.66 -16.88
CA PRO A 69 -2.29 6.35 -17.57
C PRO A 69 -0.98 6.19 -16.81
N LYS A 70 0.08 5.82 -17.55
CA LYS A 70 1.44 5.73 -17.02
C LYS A 70 2.09 7.11 -17.15
N ILE A 71 2.36 7.75 -16.02
CA ILE A 71 3.13 8.99 -15.98
C ILE A 71 4.59 8.63 -15.73
N LEU A 72 5.43 8.75 -16.75
CA LEU A 72 6.87 8.57 -16.61
C LEU A 72 7.46 9.90 -16.15
N GLN A 73 8.07 9.94 -14.98
CA GLN A 73 8.89 11.08 -14.57
C GLN A 73 10.17 11.07 -15.43
N GLN A 74 10.45 12.21 -16.06
CA GLN A 74 11.66 12.44 -16.86
C GLN A 74 12.89 12.63 -15.97
#